data_AF-A0A370FPS4-F1
#
_entry.id   AF-A0A370FPS4-F1
#
_cell.length_a   1.000
_cell.length_b   1.000
_cell.length_c   1.000
_cell.angle_alpha   90.00
_cell.angle_beta   90.00
_cell.angle_gamma   90.00
#
_symmetry.space_group_name_H-M   'P 1'
#
loop_
_entity.id
_entity.type
_entity.pdbx_description
1 polymer ?
#
loop_
_entity_poly.entity_id
_entity_poly.type
_entity_poly.pdbx_seq_one_letter_code
_entity_poly.pdbx_strand_id
1 'polypeptide(L)' 'MAAAYDIVYPPALLTRHTERAAIDMTISGLRNKTVKDASGADIPIKTESDLYEVGESYGVMKHRVDRPHWSDNGH' A
#
# COMPACT_ATOMS: atom_id res chain seq x y z
N MET A 1 19.20 -1.09 25.85
CA MET A 1 19.70 -0.79 24.49
C MET A 1 19.59 0.69 24.17
N ALA A 2 18.39 1.29 24.04
CA ALA A 2 18.26 2.72 23.68
C ALA A 2 18.93 3.69 24.67
N ALA A 3 18.74 3.50 25.97
CA ALA A 3 19.31 4.34 27.02
C ALA A 3 20.85 4.25 27.16
N ALA A 4 21.50 3.28 26.51
CA ALA A 4 22.96 3.14 26.56
C ALA A 4 23.68 4.01 25.52
N TYR A 5 22.94 4.66 24.61
CA TYR A 5 23.48 5.40 23.47
C TYR A 5 22.81 6.78 23.28
N ASP A 6 22.15 7.33 24.31
CA ASP A 6 21.44 8.61 24.26
C ASP A 6 20.47 8.76 23.06
N ILE A 7 19.84 7.64 22.67
CA ILE A 7 18.91 7.61 21.55
C ILE A 7 17.64 8.37 21.91
N VAL A 8 17.39 9.50 21.23
CA VAL A 8 16.25 10.40 21.48
C VAL A 8 14.93 9.87 20.90
N TYR A 9 14.97 9.16 19.78
CA TYR A 9 13.80 8.52 19.16
C TYR A 9 14.10 7.04 18.83
N PRO A 10 13.12 6.12 18.93
CA PRO A 10 13.35 4.73 18.60
C PRO A 10 13.91 4.59 17.17
N PRO A 11 15.00 3.82 16.97
CA PRO A 11 15.63 3.67 15.66
C PRO A 11 14.76 2.88 14.67
N ALA A 12 13.76 2.15 15.19
CA ALA A 12 12.71 1.51 14.42
C ALA A 12 11.37 1.80 15.11
N LEU A 13 10.45 2.45 14.39
CA LEU A 13 9.10 2.69 14.84
C LEU A 13 8.22 1.47 14.55
N LEU A 14 7.15 1.31 15.33
CA LEU A 14 6.08 0.38 14.99
C LEU A 14 5.30 0.95 13.80
N THR A 15 5.60 0.42 12.62
CA THR A 15 4.98 0.76 11.35
C THR A 15 4.35 -0.48 10.72
N ARG A 16 3.47 -0.29 9.74
CA ARG A 16 2.87 -1.41 8.99
C ARG A 16 3.93 -2.28 8.29
N HIS A 17 5.04 -1.70 7.84
CA HIS A 17 6.18 -2.46 7.29
C HIS A 17 6.82 -3.38 8.35
N THR A 18 7.05 -2.89 9.57
CA THR A 18 7.58 -3.73 10.67
C THR A 18 6.60 -4.79 11.16
N GLU A 19 5.30 -4.55 10.97
CA GLU A 19 4.22 -5.51 11.26
C GLU A 19 4.00 -6.52 10.11
N ARG A 20 4.72 -6.37 8.99
CA ARG A 20 4.54 -7.18 7.76
C ARG A 20 3.16 -7.04 7.13
N ALA A 21 2.54 -5.88 7.32
CA ALA A 21 1.20 -5.52 6.85
C ALA A 21 1.22 -4.38 5.80
N ALA A 22 2.40 -4.02 5.27
CA ALA A 22 2.55 -3.07 4.18
C ALA A 22 3.55 -3.54 3.13
N ILE A 23 3.39 -2.98 1.92
CA ILE A 23 4.31 -3.11 0.80
C ILE A 23 4.43 -1.77 0.09
N ASP A 24 5.66 -1.41 -0.28
CA ASP A 24 5.95 -0.27 -1.13
C ASP A 24 5.98 -0.73 -2.57
N MET A 25 4.95 -0.39 -3.34
CA MET A 25 4.81 -0.83 -4.72
C MET A 25 4.28 0.28 -5.62
N THR A 26 5.03 0.55 -6.70
CA THR A 26 4.57 1.38 -7.81
C THR A 26 4.03 0.46 -8.91
N ILE A 27 2.74 0.54 -9.18
CA ILE A 27 2.10 -0.18 -10.29
C ILE A 27 2.04 0.76 -11.50
N SER A 28 2.53 0.32 -12.66
CA SER A 28 2.57 1.12 -13.88
C SER A 28 2.11 0.30 -15.10
N GLY A 29 1.79 0.97 -16.21
CA GLY A 29 1.46 0.31 -17.48
C GLY A 29 0.09 -0.36 -17.57
N LEU A 30 -0.82 -0.10 -16.62
CA LEU A 30 -2.18 -0.67 -16.62
C LEU A 30 -3.25 0.20 -17.30
N ARG A 31 -2.92 1.43 -17.71
CA ARG A 31 -3.87 2.31 -18.39
C ARG A 31 -4.41 1.65 -19.67
N ASN A 32 -5.72 1.73 -19.87
CA ASN A 32 -6.49 1.09 -20.95
C ASN A 32 -6.45 -0.45 -20.95
N LYS A 33 -6.06 -1.07 -19.83
CA LYS A 33 -6.20 -2.53 -19.62
C LYS A 33 -7.38 -2.82 -18.72
N THR A 34 -7.81 -4.06 -18.74
CA THR A 34 -8.80 -4.61 -17.81
C THR A 34 -8.08 -5.52 -16.83
N VAL A 35 -8.39 -5.36 -15.54
CA VAL A 35 -7.92 -6.23 -14.46
C VAL A 35 -9.12 -6.82 -13.74
N LYS A 36 -8.91 -7.91 -13.00
CA LYS A 36 -9.97 -8.48 -12.16
C LYS A 36 -9.94 -7.87 -10.77
N ASP A 37 -11.11 -7.69 -10.19
CA ASP A 37 -11.25 -7.48 -8.74
C ASP A 37 -11.34 -8.83 -7.99
N ALA A 38 -11.44 -8.78 -6.66
CA ALA A 38 -11.55 -9.97 -5.84
C ALA A 38 -12.84 -10.80 -6.06
N SER A 39 -13.89 -10.20 -6.64
CA SER A 39 -15.10 -10.93 -7.04
C SER A 39 -14.96 -11.63 -8.40
N GLY A 40 -13.88 -11.35 -9.13
CA GLY A 40 -13.61 -11.82 -10.49
C GLY A 40 -14.19 -10.92 -11.59
N ALA A 41 -14.80 -9.79 -11.22
CA ALA A 41 -15.36 -8.82 -12.14
C ALA A 41 -14.26 -8.08 -12.90
N ASP A 42 -14.55 -7.74 -14.15
CA ASP A 42 -13.63 -7.03 -15.03
C ASP A 42 -13.70 -5.53 -14.80
N ILE A 43 -12.60 -4.94 -14.31
CA ILE A 43 -12.45 -3.52 -14.01
C ILE A 43 -11.56 -2.85 -15.06
N PRO A 44 -12.09 -1.94 -15.88
CA PRO A 44 -11.29 -1.17 -16.83
C PRO A 44 -10.50 -0.08 -16.11
N ILE A 45 -9.18 -0.07 -16.30
CA ILE A 45 -8.27 0.91 -15.70
C ILE A 45 -8.07 2.09 -16.66
N LYS A 46 -8.71 3.22 -16.36
CA LYS A 46 -8.59 4.49 -17.08
C LYS A 46 -7.52 5.39 -16.47
N THR A 47 -7.35 5.31 -15.16
CA THR A 47 -6.42 6.10 -14.36
C THR A 47 -5.72 5.24 -13.30
N GLU A 48 -4.60 5.72 -12.74
CA GLU A 48 -3.92 5.02 -11.65
C GLU A 48 -4.80 4.88 -10.41
N SER A 49 -5.69 5.85 -10.15
CA SER A 49 -6.57 5.80 -8.97
C SER A 49 -7.62 4.70 -9.04
N ASP A 50 -7.93 4.17 -10.23
CA ASP A 50 -8.85 3.04 -10.37
C ASP A 50 -8.25 1.78 -9.70
N LEU A 51 -6.91 1.70 -9.58
CA LEU A 51 -6.24 0.61 -8.88
C LEU A 51 -6.47 0.64 -7.37
N TYR A 52 -6.96 1.75 -6.80
CA TYR A 52 -7.18 1.85 -5.36
C TYR A 52 -8.38 0.99 -4.96
N GLU A 53 -9.48 1.07 -5.72
CA GLU A 53 -10.66 0.24 -5.51
C GLU A 53 -10.36 -1.24 -5.81
N VAL A 54 -9.57 -1.51 -6.85
CA VAL A 54 -9.11 -2.88 -7.15
C VAL A 54 -8.29 -3.43 -5.99
N GLY A 55 -7.30 -2.68 -5.49
CA GLY A 55 -6.48 -3.11 -4.35
C GLY A 55 -7.32 -3.34 -3.10
N GLU A 56 -8.25 -2.42 -2.79
CA GLU A 56 -9.16 -2.53 -1.66
C GLU A 56 -10.03 -3.79 -1.73
N SER A 57 -10.47 -4.19 -2.93
CA SER A 57 -11.19 -5.45 -3.12
C SER A 57 -10.39 -6.68 -2.65
N TYR A 58 -9.06 -6.64 -2.76
CA TYR A 58 -8.13 -7.67 -2.30
C TYR A 58 -7.64 -7.45 -0.86
N GLY A 59 -8.14 -6.44 -0.15
CA GLY A 59 -7.68 -6.09 1.19
C GLY A 59 -6.35 -5.34 1.23
N VAL A 60 -5.92 -4.74 0.12
CA VAL A 60 -4.66 -3.98 0.00
C VAL A 60 -4.97 -2.53 -0.38
N MET A 61 -4.97 -1.64 0.59
CA MET A 61 -5.40 -0.25 0.46
C MET A 61 -4.22 0.67 0.14
N LYS A 62 -4.42 1.60 -0.80
CA LYS A 62 -3.42 2.62 -1.15
C LYS A 62 -3.41 3.75 -0.12
N HIS A 63 -2.24 4.07 0.44
CA HIS A 63 -2.05 5.35 1.12
C HIS A 63 -1.97 6.50 0.08
N ARG A 64 -2.89 7.46 0.16
CA ARG A 64 -3.10 8.48 -0.89
C ARG A 64 -2.01 9.56 -0.96
N VAL A 65 -1.42 9.88 0.18
CA VAL A 65 -0.36 10.92 0.30
C VAL A 65 1.03 10.29 0.27
N ASP A 66 1.26 9.24 1.06
CA ASP A 66 2.49 8.45 1.05
C ASP A 66 2.54 7.50 -0.16
N ARG A 67 3.21 7.94 -1.23
CA ARG A 67 3.50 7.11 -2.40
C ARG A 67 4.93 6.60 -2.27
N PRO A 68 5.19 5.30 -2.40
CA PRO A 68 4.36 4.28 -3.05
C PRO A 68 3.50 3.40 -2.13
N HIS A 69 3.44 3.65 -0.83
CA HIS A 69 2.87 2.76 0.22
C HIS A 69 1.46 2.18 -0.01
N TRP A 70 1.35 0.86 0.20
CA TRP A 70 0.10 0.10 0.29
C TRP A 70 0.10 -0.74 1.56
N SER A 71 -1.05 -0.90 2.22
CA SER A 71 -1.17 -1.66 3.46
C SER A 71 -2.53 -2.30 3.61
N ASP A 72 -2.69 -3.14 4.62
CA ASP A 72 -3.97 -3.73 4.99
C ASP A 72 -5.04 -2.72 5.47
N ASN A 73 -4.63 -1.48 5.78
CA ASN A 73 -5.52 -0.44 6.31
C ASN A 73 -5.37 0.95 5.67
N GLY A 74 -4.48 1.11 4.68
CA GLY A 74 -4.29 2.37 3.95
C GLY A 74 -3.53 3.46 4.72
N HIS A 75 -2.97 3.10 5.88
CA HIS A 75 -2.12 3.93 6.73
C HIS A 75 -0.69 3.41 6.76
#